data_AF-A0A2J6TRZ3-F1
#
_entry.id   AF-A0A2J6TRZ3-F1
#
_cell.length_a   1.000
_cell.length_b   1.000
_cell.length_c   1.000
_cell.angle_alpha   90.00
_cell.angle_beta   90.00
_cell.angle_gamma   90.00
#
_symmetry.space_group_name_H-M   'P 1'
#
loop_
_entity.id
_entity.type
_entity.pdbx_description
1 polymer ?
#
loop_
_entity_poly.entity_id
_entity_poly.type
_entity_poly.pdbx_seq_one_letter_code
_entity_poly.pdbx_strand_id
1 'polypeptide(L)' 'MWQASDVGVLAANGYYKTALEWVTARVMVMPNQTDQYFVVYDGEPEAKNLKNGKFNPTPTIRGHIGGGGANKVDTK' A
#
# COMPACT_ATOMS: atom_id res chain seq x y z
N MET A 1 -5.46 -8.85 13.43
CA MET A 1 -6.41 -8.80 12.30
C MET A 1 -6.29 -7.41 11.67
N TRP A 2 -6.16 -7.29 10.35
CA TRP A 2 -5.92 -6.01 9.65
C TRP A 2 -7.06 -4.99 9.83
N GLN A 3 -8.24 -5.46 10.25
CA GLN A 3 -9.43 -4.67 10.57
C GLN A 3 -9.20 -3.68 11.72
N ALA A 4 -8.19 -3.89 12.57
CA ALA A 4 -7.84 -2.98 13.66
C ALA A 4 -6.73 -1.98 13.28
N SER A 5 -6.31 -1.95 12.01
CA SER A 5 -5.16 -1.17 11.54
C SER A 5 -5.53 0.19 10.94
N ASP A 6 -6.63 0.80 11.38
CA ASP A 6 -6.98 2.17 10.98
C ASP A 6 -6.04 3.19 11.66
N VAL A 7 -5.15 3.78 10.87
CA VAL A 7 -4.20 4.80 11.35
C VAL A 7 -4.91 6.06 11.86
N GLY A 8 -6.11 6.36 11.38
CA GLY A 8 -6.93 7.46 11.88
C GLY A 8 -7.36 7.29 13.34
N VAL A 9 -7.45 6.07 13.86
CA VAL A 9 -7.75 5.86 15.29
C VAL A 9 -6.60 6.33 16.17
N LEU A 10 -5.36 6.26 15.69
CA LEU A 10 -4.16 6.67 16.42
C LEU A 10 -3.86 8.17 16.26
N ALA A 11 -4.38 8.82 15.22
CA ALA A 11 -4.07 10.21 14.90
C ALA A 11 -5.21 10.91 14.13
N ALA A 12 -5.28 12.24 14.19
CA ALA A 12 -6.23 13.02 13.42
C ALA A 12 -7.71 12.65 13.64
N ASN A 13 -8.12 12.32 14.87
CA ASN A 13 -9.52 12.12 15.27
C ASN A 13 -10.32 11.14 14.38
N GLY A 14 -9.70 10.06 13.90
CA GLY A 14 -10.34 9.08 13.02
C GLY A 14 -10.20 9.36 11.53
N TYR A 15 -9.63 10.50 11.13
CA TYR A 15 -9.51 10.87 9.71
C TYR A 15 -8.20 10.32 9.11
N TYR A 16 -8.25 9.10 8.56
CA TYR A 16 -7.05 8.42 8.05
C TYR A 16 -6.27 9.25 7.00
N LYS A 17 -6.95 10.00 6.11
CA LYS A 17 -6.28 10.83 5.09
C LYS A 17 -5.39 11.89 5.73
N THR A 18 -5.91 12.59 6.74
CA THR A 18 -5.16 13.56 7.52
C THR A 18 -4.02 12.89 8.31
N ALA A 19 -4.25 11.67 8.82
CA ALA A 19 -3.20 10.92 9.50
C ALA A 19 -2.05 10.53 8.53
N LEU A 20 -2.35 10.19 7.27
CA LEU A 20 -1.33 9.92 6.24
C LEU A 20 -0.47 11.17 5.95
N GLU A 21 -1.03 12.37 6.00
CA GLU A 21 -0.25 13.61 5.83
C GLU A 21 0.78 13.84 6.94
N TRP A 22 0.62 13.20 8.11
CA TRP A 22 1.57 13.31 9.22
C TRP A 22 2.80 12.42 9.03
N VAL A 23 2.76 11.47 8.09
CA VAL A 23 3.91 10.62 7.77
C VAL A 23 4.97 11.45 7.04
N THR A 24 6.13 11.62 7.69
CA THR A 24 7.26 12.40 7.16
C THR A 24 8.29 11.55 6.41
N ALA A 25 8.30 10.24 6.66
CA ALA A 25 9.18 9.31 5.95
C ALA A 25 8.88 9.30 4.43
N ARG A 26 9.90 8.95 3.63
CA ARG A 26 9.69 8.67 2.19
C ARG A 26 8.97 7.34 2.06
N VAL A 27 7.85 7.32 1.33
CA VAL A 27 7.02 6.11 1.18
C VAL A 27 6.84 5.80 -0.30
N MET A 28 7.03 4.54 -0.66
CA MET A 28 6.66 4.01 -1.97
C MET A 28 5.52 3.01 -1.79
N VAL A 29 4.35 3.36 -2.30
CA VAL A 29 3.17 2.51 -2.30
C VAL A 29 3.24 1.62 -3.55
N MET A 30 3.43 0.32 -3.34
CA MET A 30 3.72 -0.65 -4.40
C MET A 30 2.76 -1.86 -4.39
N PRO A 31 1.45 -1.66 -4.60
CA PRO A 31 0.53 -2.79 -4.72
C PRO A 31 0.80 -3.59 -6.00
N ASN A 32 0.37 -4.84 -6.02
CA ASN A 32 0.37 -5.64 -7.25
C ASN A 32 -0.83 -5.27 -8.11
N GLN A 33 -0.63 -5.04 -9.41
CA GLN A 33 -1.70 -4.59 -10.32
C GLN A 33 -2.92 -5.53 -10.36
N THR A 34 -2.72 -6.82 -10.13
CA THR A 34 -3.76 -7.85 -10.17
C THR A 34 -4.19 -8.36 -8.79
N ASP A 35 -3.85 -7.65 -7.71
CA ASP A 35 -4.28 -8.02 -6.35
C ASP A 35 -5.81 -7.87 -6.22
N GLN A 36 -6.45 -8.90 -5.68
CA GLN A 36 -7.91 -8.98 -5.49
C GLN A 36 -8.35 -8.60 -4.07
N TYR A 37 -7.44 -8.60 -3.11
CA TYR A 37 -7.71 -8.25 -1.71
C TYR A 37 -7.30 -6.81 -1.41
N PHE A 38 -6.11 -6.40 -1.87
CA PHE A 38 -5.60 -5.03 -1.80
C PHE A 38 -5.52 -4.43 -3.19
N VAL A 39 -6.70 -4.08 -3.70
CA VAL A 39 -6.88 -3.61 -5.07
C VAL A 39 -6.06 -2.35 -5.36
N VAL A 40 -5.41 -2.33 -6.53
CA VAL A 40 -4.45 -1.29 -6.92
C VAL A 40 -5.01 0.13 -6.87
N TYR A 41 -6.31 0.29 -7.17
CA TYR A 41 -6.95 1.61 -7.24
C TYR A 41 -7.17 2.25 -5.86
N ASP A 42 -7.12 1.48 -4.76
CA ASP A 42 -7.20 2.03 -3.40
C ASP A 42 -5.88 2.66 -2.97
N GLY A 43 -4.74 2.14 -3.47
CA GLY A 43 -3.41 2.64 -3.12
C GLY A 43 -3.07 4.01 -3.70
N GLU A 44 -3.64 4.39 -4.86
CA GLU A 44 -3.36 5.69 -5.48
C GLU A 44 -3.92 6.87 -4.65
N PRO A 45 -5.19 6.86 -4.20
CA PRO A 45 -5.69 7.85 -3.24
C PRO A 45 -4.89 7.92 -1.94
N GLU A 46 -4.48 6.79 -1.36
CA GLU A 46 -3.66 6.78 -0.15
C GLU A 46 -2.30 7.46 -0.38
N ALA A 47 -1.63 7.11 -1.49
CA ALA A 47 -0.36 7.70 -1.88
C ALA A 47 -0.44 9.23 -2.08
N LYS A 48 -1.58 9.75 -2.56
CA LYS A 48 -1.81 11.20 -2.72
C LYS A 48 -1.87 11.96 -1.40
N ASN A 49 -2.27 11.31 -0.30
CA ASN A 49 -2.30 11.94 1.02
C ASN A 49 -0.93 11.89 1.74
N LEU A 50 0.01 11.09 1.26
CA LEU A 50 1.37 11.02 1.79
C LEU A 50 2.22 12.18 1.22
N LYS A 51 2.72 13.08 2.08
CA LYS A 51 3.53 14.24 1.66
C LYS A 51 4.73 13.87 0.79
N ASN A 52 5.39 12.76 1.13
CA ASN A 52 6.55 12.23 0.42
C ASN A 52 6.24 10.88 -0.25
N GLY A 53 4.98 10.66 -0.61
CA GLY A 53 4.49 9.43 -1.22
C GLY A 53 4.77 9.33 -2.71
N LYS A 54 5.08 8.12 -3.17
CA LYS A 54 5.06 7.76 -4.59
C LYS A 54 4.18 6.54 -4.79
N PHE A 55 3.42 6.53 -5.87
CA PHE A 55 2.64 5.37 -6.31
C PHE A 55 3.39 4.65 -7.43
N ASN A 56 3.78 3.40 -7.19
CA ASN A 56 4.57 2.60 -8.14
C ASN A 56 4.07 1.14 -8.15
N PRO A 57 2.91 0.87 -8.78
CA PRO A 57 2.30 -0.45 -8.78
C PRO A 57 3.16 -1.46 -9.55
N THR A 58 3.27 -2.68 -9.02
CA THR A 58 4.06 -3.76 -9.61
C THR A 58 3.27 -4.45 -10.74
N PRO A 59 3.79 -4.49 -11.98
CA PRO A 59 3.11 -5.11 -13.11
C PRO A 59 3.27 -6.64 -13.08
N THR A 60 2.53 -7.29 -12.18
CA THR A 60 2.55 -8.75 -12.02
C THR A 60 1.14 -9.32 -12.15
N ILE A 61 1.05 -10.51 -12.75
CA ILE A 61 -0.20 -11.31 -12.86
C ILE A 61 -0.46 -12.18 -11.62
N ARG A 62 0.49 -12.23 -10.68
CA ARG A 62 0.43 -13.12 -9.50
C ARG A 62 -0.48 -12.60 -8.39
N GLY A 63 -1.12 -11.44 -8.58
CA GLY A 63 -2.01 -10.83 -7.59
C GLY A 63 -1.34 -10.68 -6.23
N HIS A 64 -2.09 -11.01 -5.17
CA HIS A 64 -1.65 -10.83 -3.78
C HIS A 64 -0.31 -11.51 -3.44
N ILE A 65 -0.03 -12.67 -4.05
CA ILE A 65 1.17 -13.46 -3.77
C ILE A 65 2.40 -13.05 -4.60
N GLY A 66 2.34 -11.93 -5.32
CA GLY A 66 3.40 -11.47 -6.24
C GLY A 66 4.78 -11.23 -5.63
N GLY A 67 4.89 -11.08 -4.30
CA GLY A 67 6.15 -10.97 -3.57
C GLY A 67 6.56 -12.23 -2.78
N GLY A 68 5.82 -13.33 -2.88
CA GLY A 68 5.98 -14.51 -2.03
C GLY A 68 7.14 -15.45 -2.39
N GLY A 69 8.00 -15.10 -3.34
CA GLY A 69 9.17 -15.92 -3.73
C GLY A 69 8.85 -17.22 -4.46
N ALA A 70 7.60 -17.44 -4.89
CA ALA A 70 7.18 -18.67 -5.58
C ALA A 70 7.57 -18.72 -7.07
N ASN A 71 8.41 -17.80 -7.54
CA ASN A 71 8.85 -17.74 -8.92
C ASN A 71 10.26 -18.30 -9.03
N LYS A 72 10.42 -19.45 -9.70
CA LYS A 72 11.70 -20.19 -9.73
C LYS A 72 12.87 -19.38 -10.29
N VAL A 73 12.61 -18.40 -11.15
CA VAL A 73 13.67 -17.53 -11.70
C VAL A 73 14.20 -16.53 -10.67
N ASP A 74 13.44 -16.23 -9.61
CA ASP A 74 13.78 -15.25 -8.57
C ASP A 74 14.44 -15.91 -7.34
N THR A 75 14.59 -17.24 -7.32
CA THR A 75 15.09 -18.02 -6.17
C THR A 75 16.47 -18.63 -6.40
N LYS A 76 17.36 -17.92 -7.11
CA LYS A 76 18.74 -18.34 -7.35
C LYS A 76 19.73 -17.55 -6.52
#